data_AF-A0A3D3LEY6-F1
#
_entry.id   AF-A0A3D3LEY6-F1
#
_cell.length_a   1.000
_cell.length_b   1.000
_cell.length_c   1.000
_cell.angle_alpha   90.00
_cell.angle_beta   90.00
_cell.angle_gamma   90.00
#
_symmetry.space_group_name_H-M   'P 1'
#
loop_
_entity.id
_entity.type
_entity.pdbx_description
1 polymer ?
#
loop_
_entity_poly.entity_id
_entity_poly.type
_entity_poly.pdbx_seq_one_letter_code
_entity_poly.pdbx_strand_id
1 'polypeptide(L)'
;MKVWNLDTHFRDAQIGRVLDALDKEGLADSTVIVLWGDHGWQLGDHGLWHKHTNFEIAARSPLLIALPKSSTAGKHCAAPVEFVDVYPTLADVCGLKVPQGLAGMSLKPYLESPDAPMQKPAISIYPRSSKDHGGSLMGYSIRTEQWRCTFWRKRNAADIGFTELYDEQNDPNETVNLATKPEHAALIESLKKHLPPVGSDFAPKKIGKVAKTVSGSKSKGYDPNEPRDKRYDRLYPGKPKLTEAEYLAGQGGDKAEAKARFVKLDGDKDGFVTRDEFIGSGKK
;
A
#
# COMPACT_ATOMS: atom_id res chain seq x y z
N MET A 1 -14.96 6.19 -20.17
CA MET A 1 -13.74 5.53 -20.69
C MET A 1 -12.67 6.52 -21.19
N LYS A 2 -13.00 7.57 -21.97
CA LYS A 2 -12.00 8.50 -22.55
C LYS A 2 -11.07 9.21 -21.54
N VAL A 3 -11.56 9.63 -20.36
CA VAL A 3 -10.73 10.36 -19.36
C VAL A 3 -9.73 9.43 -18.66
N TRP A 4 -10.13 8.20 -18.33
CA TRP A 4 -9.25 7.22 -17.68
C TRP A 4 -8.02 6.88 -18.52
N ASN A 5 -8.19 6.77 -19.85
CA ASN A 5 -7.06 6.50 -20.74
C ASN A 5 -6.07 7.68 -20.77
N LEU A 6 -6.53 8.93 -20.61
CA LEU A 6 -5.66 10.10 -20.56
C LEU A 6 -4.77 10.09 -19.31
N ASP A 7 -5.31 9.71 -18.15
CA ASP A 7 -4.54 9.60 -16.92
C ASP A 7 -3.45 8.52 -17.05
N THR A 8 -3.78 7.36 -17.63
CA THR A 8 -2.80 6.30 -17.91
C THR A 8 -1.70 6.79 -18.84
N HIS A 9 -2.03 7.47 -19.94
CA HIS A 9 -1.03 8.03 -20.86
C HIS A 9 -0.15 9.09 -20.19
N PHE A 10 -0.72 9.94 -19.34
CA PHE A 10 0.06 10.92 -18.59
C PHE A 10 1.04 10.24 -17.64
N ARG A 11 0.60 9.23 -16.89
CA ARG A 11 1.47 8.47 -15.98
C ARG A 11 2.57 7.71 -16.72
N ASP A 12 2.23 7.10 -17.85
CA ASP A 12 3.20 6.43 -18.73
C ASP A 12 4.31 7.40 -19.19
N ALA A 13 3.94 8.59 -19.66
CA ALA A 13 4.91 9.62 -20.02
C ALA A 13 5.78 10.07 -18.82
N GLN A 14 5.22 10.13 -17.60
CA GLN A 14 6.02 10.44 -16.41
C GLN A 14 6.98 9.32 -16.04
N ILE A 15 6.59 8.06 -16.22
CA ILE A 15 7.46 6.89 -16.02
C ILE A 15 8.62 6.96 -17.02
N GLY A 16 8.34 7.22 -18.30
CA GLY A 16 9.37 7.39 -19.33
C GLY A 16 10.44 8.40 -18.93
N ARG A 17 10.06 9.56 -18.38
CA ARG A 17 11.02 10.57 -17.90
C ARG A 17 11.94 10.08 -16.78
N VAL A 18 11.44 9.21 -15.89
CA VAL A 18 12.25 8.63 -14.80
C VAL A 18 13.21 7.59 -15.38
N LEU A 19 12.75 6.78 -16.34
CA LEU A 19 13.58 5.78 -17.01
C LEU A 19 14.69 6.45 -17.84
N ASP A 20 14.36 7.49 -18.62
CA ASP A 20 15.34 8.28 -19.39
C ASP A 20 16.43 8.87 -18.47
N ALA A 21 16.05 9.30 -17.26
CA ALA A 21 17.00 9.81 -16.28
C ALA A 21 17.91 8.70 -15.74
N LEU A 22 17.37 7.50 -15.45
CA LEU A 22 18.18 6.35 -15.03
C LEU A 22 19.19 5.95 -16.11
N ASP A 23 18.78 5.95 -17.38
CA ASP A 23 19.66 5.65 -18.52
C ASP A 23 20.76 6.71 -18.67
N LYS A 24 20.37 8.00 -18.63
CA LYS A 24 21.31 9.12 -18.77
C LYS A 24 22.38 9.13 -17.66
N GLU A 25 22.01 8.76 -16.44
CA GLU A 25 22.93 8.68 -15.30
C GLU A 25 23.71 7.35 -15.24
N GLY A 26 23.48 6.43 -16.20
CA GLY A 26 24.16 5.13 -16.25
C GLY A 26 23.77 4.18 -15.11
N LEU A 27 22.61 4.39 -14.48
CA LEU A 27 22.13 3.63 -13.32
C LEU A 27 21.23 2.45 -13.69
N ALA A 28 20.71 2.41 -14.91
CA ALA A 28 19.76 1.40 -15.37
C ALA A 28 20.30 -0.04 -15.21
N ASP A 29 21.58 -0.27 -15.55
CA ASP A 29 22.26 -1.57 -15.46
C ASP A 29 22.53 -2.07 -14.02
N SER A 30 22.17 -1.28 -13.00
CA SER A 30 22.29 -1.64 -11.58
C SER A 30 21.02 -1.40 -10.77
N THR A 31 19.89 -1.10 -11.43
CA THR A 31 18.63 -0.74 -10.77
C THR A 31 17.57 -1.81 -11.01
N VAL A 32 17.01 -2.37 -9.94
CA VAL A 32 15.77 -3.15 -10.02
C VAL A 32 14.60 -2.20 -10.11
N ILE A 33 13.78 -2.33 -11.15
CA ILE A 33 12.59 -1.50 -11.35
C ILE A 33 11.36 -2.36 -11.06
N VAL A 34 10.48 -1.86 -10.18
CA VAL A 34 9.19 -2.48 -9.93
C VAL A 34 8.09 -1.46 -10.16
N LEU A 35 7.16 -1.78 -11.06
CA LEU A 35 5.98 -0.98 -11.36
C LEU A 35 4.74 -1.81 -11.01
N TRP A 36 3.90 -1.30 -10.11
CA TRP A 36 2.64 -1.96 -9.76
C TRP A 36 1.50 -0.97 -9.47
N GLY A 37 0.26 -1.46 -9.57
CA GLY A 37 -0.93 -0.82 -9.01
C GLY A 37 -1.35 -1.49 -7.70
N ASP A 38 -2.10 -0.81 -6.83
CA ASP A 38 -2.54 -1.38 -5.55
C ASP A 38 -3.78 -2.28 -5.68
N HIS A 39 -4.65 -1.97 -6.63
CA HIS A 39 -5.83 -2.76 -6.98
C HIS A 39 -6.27 -2.50 -8.42
N GLY A 40 -7.25 -3.27 -8.91
CA GLY A 40 -7.95 -3.05 -10.17
C GLY A 40 -9.08 -2.02 -10.05
N TRP A 41 -9.96 -1.92 -11.05
CA TRP A 41 -11.07 -0.98 -11.03
C TRP A 41 -12.23 -1.41 -11.94
N GLN A 42 -13.44 -1.36 -11.38
CA GLN A 42 -14.70 -1.65 -12.06
C GLN A 42 -15.33 -0.35 -12.58
N LEU A 43 -15.79 -0.38 -13.83
CA LEU A 43 -16.42 0.75 -14.55
C LEU A 43 -17.85 0.41 -14.97
N GLY A 44 -18.60 -0.27 -14.09
CA GLY A 44 -19.94 -0.78 -14.35
C GLY A 44 -20.00 -2.32 -14.41
N ASP A 45 -18.86 -3.00 -14.35
CA ASP A 45 -18.74 -4.46 -14.33
C ASP A 45 -19.50 -5.04 -13.15
N HIS A 46 -20.31 -6.09 -13.39
CA HIS A 46 -21.27 -6.65 -12.41
C HIS A 46 -22.27 -5.62 -11.85
N GLY A 47 -22.49 -4.49 -12.54
CA GLY A 47 -23.28 -3.37 -12.02
C GLY A 47 -22.58 -2.61 -10.89
N LEU A 48 -21.27 -2.80 -10.71
CA LEU A 48 -20.46 -2.23 -9.64
C LEU A 48 -19.50 -1.17 -10.17
N TRP A 49 -19.07 -0.30 -9.27
CA TRP A 49 -18.08 0.73 -9.53
C TRP A 49 -16.99 0.69 -8.46
N HIS A 50 -15.77 1.10 -8.84
CA HIS A 50 -14.58 1.10 -7.99
C HIS A 50 -14.02 -0.33 -7.78
N LYS A 51 -13.51 -0.65 -6.60
CA LYS A 51 -12.63 -1.82 -6.35
C LYS A 51 -13.07 -2.70 -5.18
N HIS A 52 -14.26 -2.46 -4.64
CA HIS A 52 -14.64 -2.94 -3.32
C HIS A 52 -15.22 -4.37 -3.36
N THR A 53 -14.53 -5.28 -4.05
CA THR A 53 -14.93 -6.66 -4.32
C THR A 53 -13.72 -7.60 -4.40
N ASN A 54 -13.98 -8.90 -4.42
CA ASN A 54 -12.97 -9.94 -4.67
C ASN A 54 -13.00 -10.46 -6.12
N PHE A 55 -13.74 -9.81 -7.02
CA PHE A 55 -13.72 -10.15 -8.44
C PHE A 55 -12.33 -9.88 -9.03
N GLU A 56 -11.91 -10.68 -10.00
CA GLU A 56 -10.65 -10.58 -10.73
C GLU A 56 -10.42 -9.14 -11.21
N ILE A 57 -11.43 -8.49 -11.79
CA ILE A 57 -11.33 -7.12 -12.29
C ILE A 57 -10.96 -6.07 -11.23
N ALA A 58 -11.28 -6.31 -9.96
CA ALA A 58 -10.93 -5.44 -8.84
C ALA A 58 -9.67 -5.88 -8.10
N ALA A 59 -9.40 -7.19 -8.06
CA ALA A 59 -8.28 -7.77 -7.33
C ALA A 59 -6.99 -7.84 -8.16
N ARG A 60 -7.09 -8.06 -9.48
CA ARG A 60 -5.95 -8.11 -10.40
C ARG A 60 -5.50 -6.69 -10.73
N SER A 61 -4.19 -6.46 -10.63
CA SER A 61 -3.57 -5.16 -10.90
C SER A 61 -2.19 -5.38 -11.51
N PRO A 62 -1.65 -4.46 -12.33
CA PRO A 62 -0.37 -4.66 -12.99
C PRO A 62 0.76 -4.86 -11.98
N LEU A 63 1.69 -5.76 -12.31
CA LEU A 63 2.98 -5.94 -11.65
C LEU A 63 4.03 -6.22 -12.73
N LEU A 64 4.99 -5.32 -12.87
CA LEU A 64 6.15 -5.48 -13.74
C LEU A 64 7.40 -5.39 -12.89
N ILE A 65 8.31 -6.35 -13.07
CA ILE A 65 9.61 -6.39 -12.39
C ILE A 65 10.69 -6.50 -13.46
N ALA A 66 11.54 -5.49 -13.56
CA ALA A 66 12.70 -5.51 -14.44
C ALA A 66 13.98 -5.62 -13.60
N LEU A 67 14.70 -6.73 -13.79
CA LEU A 67 16.04 -6.92 -13.22
C LEU A 67 17.09 -6.48 -14.23
N PRO A 68 18.20 -5.86 -13.78
CA PRO A 68 19.32 -5.56 -14.66
C PRO A 68 19.82 -6.83 -15.38
N LYS A 69 20.00 -6.74 -16.70
CA LYS A 69 20.56 -7.82 -17.55
C LYS A 69 19.78 -9.15 -17.43
N SER A 70 18.47 -9.09 -17.18
CA SER A 70 17.63 -10.29 -17.11
C SER A 70 17.59 -11.03 -18.45
N SER A 71 17.78 -12.35 -18.43
CA SER A 71 17.62 -13.23 -19.59
C SER A 71 16.17 -13.42 -20.03
N THR A 72 15.21 -13.04 -19.19
CA THR A 72 13.76 -13.19 -19.40
C THR A 72 13.07 -11.85 -19.69
N ALA A 73 13.84 -10.81 -20.04
CA ALA A 73 13.29 -9.50 -20.38
C ALA A 73 12.20 -9.61 -21.45
N GLY A 74 11.06 -8.93 -21.22
CA GLY A 74 9.90 -8.96 -22.12
C GLY A 74 9.05 -10.23 -22.07
N LYS A 75 9.37 -11.20 -21.20
CA LYS A 75 8.53 -12.40 -21.00
C LYS A 75 7.40 -12.13 -20.02
N HIS A 76 6.33 -12.91 -20.17
CA HIS A 76 5.14 -12.86 -19.33
C HIS A 76 5.07 -14.11 -18.45
N CYS A 77 4.72 -13.94 -17.17
CA CYS A 77 4.42 -15.03 -16.24
C CYS A 77 2.90 -15.08 -16.05
N ALA A 78 2.29 -16.24 -16.30
CA ALA A 78 0.84 -16.43 -16.14
C ALA A 78 0.44 -16.88 -14.72
N ALA A 79 1.40 -17.30 -13.89
CA ALA A 79 1.12 -17.75 -12.53
C ALA A 79 0.57 -16.60 -11.68
N PRO A 80 -0.51 -16.81 -10.89
CA PRO A 80 -0.95 -15.83 -9.92
C PRO A 80 0.14 -15.56 -8.87
N VAL A 81 0.36 -14.29 -8.58
CA VAL A 81 1.31 -13.80 -7.56
C VAL A 81 0.65 -12.73 -6.71
N GLU A 82 1.22 -12.42 -5.55
CA GLU A 82 0.66 -11.46 -4.60
C GLU A 82 1.60 -10.27 -4.37
N PHE A 83 1.07 -9.10 -4.01
CA PHE A 83 1.93 -7.95 -3.68
C PHE A 83 2.78 -8.14 -2.43
N VAL A 84 2.38 -9.05 -1.53
CA VAL A 84 3.21 -9.43 -0.38
C VAL A 84 4.50 -10.16 -0.80
N ASP A 85 4.57 -10.68 -2.02
CA ASP A 85 5.74 -11.36 -2.58
C ASP A 85 6.83 -10.37 -3.04
N VAL A 86 6.49 -9.09 -3.26
CA VAL A 86 7.45 -8.06 -3.73
C VAL A 86 8.59 -7.87 -2.74
N TYR A 87 8.29 -7.77 -1.45
CA TYR A 87 9.32 -7.55 -0.43
C TYR A 87 10.36 -8.69 -0.36
N PRO A 88 9.98 -9.98 -0.19
CA PRO A 88 10.95 -11.07 -0.21
C PRO A 88 11.66 -11.20 -1.56
N THR A 89 10.99 -10.87 -2.69
CA THR A 89 11.63 -10.83 -4.01
C THR A 89 12.77 -9.82 -4.06
N LEU A 90 12.52 -8.57 -3.63
CA LEU A 90 13.53 -7.52 -3.62
C LEU A 90 14.70 -7.85 -2.69
N ALA A 91 14.42 -8.43 -1.53
CA ALA A 91 15.48 -8.89 -0.64
C ALA A 91 16.36 -9.97 -1.31
N ASP A 92 15.76 -10.97 -1.94
CA ASP A 92 16.46 -12.08 -2.60
C ASP A 92 17.30 -11.60 -3.80
N VAL A 93 16.71 -10.86 -4.74
CA VAL A 93 17.43 -10.41 -5.96
C VAL A 93 18.53 -9.40 -5.67
N CYS A 94 18.44 -8.65 -4.56
CA CYS A 94 19.49 -7.75 -4.09
C CYS A 94 20.54 -8.43 -3.20
N GLY A 95 20.47 -9.76 -3.01
CA GLY A 95 21.42 -10.50 -2.17
C GLY A 95 21.31 -10.21 -0.68
N LEU A 96 20.17 -9.68 -0.22
CA LEU A 96 19.89 -9.41 1.19
C LEU A 96 19.29 -10.65 1.86
N LYS A 97 19.44 -10.75 3.18
CA LYS A 97 18.77 -11.78 3.97
C LYS A 97 17.26 -11.55 3.98
N VAL A 98 16.50 -12.47 3.41
CA VAL A 98 15.03 -12.46 3.47
C VAL A 98 14.58 -12.71 4.92
N PRO A 99 13.75 -11.83 5.53
CA PRO A 99 13.20 -12.07 6.87
C PRO A 99 12.35 -13.34 6.94
N GLN A 100 12.37 -13.99 8.10
CA GLN A 100 11.50 -15.14 8.36
C GLN A 100 10.07 -14.69 8.74
N GLY A 101 9.09 -15.57 8.51
CA GLY A 101 7.69 -15.33 8.90
C GLY A 101 6.93 -14.36 8.00
N LEU A 102 7.44 -14.07 6.81
CA LEU A 102 6.69 -13.33 5.79
C LEU A 102 5.57 -14.20 5.20
N ALA A 103 4.44 -13.57 4.87
CA ALA A 103 3.35 -14.23 4.15
C ALA A 103 3.68 -14.41 2.65
N GLY A 104 4.50 -13.50 2.11
CA GLY A 104 4.97 -13.58 0.74
C GLY A 104 6.19 -14.48 0.58
N MET A 105 6.47 -14.84 -0.67
CA MET A 105 7.62 -15.61 -1.11
C MET A 105 8.37 -14.88 -2.22
N SER A 106 9.65 -15.20 -2.43
CA SER A 106 10.40 -14.61 -3.54
C SER A 106 9.84 -15.08 -4.88
N LEU A 107 9.61 -14.14 -5.80
CA LEU A 107 9.20 -14.38 -7.18
C LEU A 107 10.39 -14.68 -8.10
N LYS A 108 11.62 -14.73 -7.57
CA LYS A 108 12.83 -15.04 -8.33
C LYS A 108 12.72 -16.29 -9.23
N PRO A 109 12.10 -17.40 -8.80
CA PRO A 109 11.88 -18.55 -9.70
C PRO A 109 11.11 -18.19 -10.97
N TYR A 110 10.12 -17.31 -10.89
CA TYR A 110 9.37 -16.83 -12.05
C TYR A 110 10.14 -15.78 -12.85
N LEU A 111 10.99 -14.97 -12.20
CA LEU A 111 11.88 -14.02 -12.89
C LEU A 111 12.95 -14.73 -13.71
N GLU A 112 13.44 -15.90 -13.25
CA GLU A 112 14.42 -16.73 -13.97
C GLU A 112 13.75 -17.68 -14.97
N SER A 113 12.52 -18.10 -14.71
CA SER A 113 11.74 -19.03 -15.55
C SER A 113 10.25 -18.65 -15.52
N PRO A 114 9.76 -17.85 -16.49
CA PRO A 114 8.39 -17.34 -16.51
C PRO A 114 7.30 -18.41 -16.57
N ASP A 115 7.64 -19.61 -17.06
CA ASP A 115 6.76 -20.78 -17.14
C ASP A 115 6.91 -21.72 -15.93
N ALA A 116 7.61 -21.30 -14.86
CA ALA A 116 7.76 -22.11 -13.66
C ALA A 116 6.38 -22.42 -13.04
N PRO A 117 6.16 -23.64 -12.53
CA PRO A 117 4.88 -24.02 -11.94
C PRO A 117 4.47 -23.10 -10.77
N MET A 118 3.17 -22.83 -10.67
CA MET A 118 2.59 -22.10 -9.55
C MET A 118 2.95 -22.77 -8.21
N GLN A 119 3.61 -22.02 -7.32
CA GLN A 119 4.02 -22.53 -6.00
C GLN A 119 2.91 -22.45 -4.94
N LYS A 120 2.05 -21.44 -5.02
CA LYS A 120 0.88 -21.24 -4.13
C LYS A 120 -0.21 -20.46 -4.88
N PRO A 121 -1.49 -20.61 -4.50
CA PRO A 121 -2.52 -19.70 -4.98
C PRO A 121 -2.33 -18.28 -4.39
N ALA A 122 -2.84 -17.28 -5.10
CA ALA A 122 -2.95 -15.92 -4.59
C ALA A 122 -4.22 -15.76 -3.74
N ILE A 123 -4.17 -14.93 -2.70
CA ILE A 123 -5.27 -14.73 -1.76
C ILE A 123 -5.63 -13.23 -1.68
N SER A 124 -6.89 -12.90 -1.94
CA SER A 124 -7.44 -11.57 -1.66
C SER A 124 -8.52 -11.63 -0.60
N ILE A 125 -8.63 -10.56 0.21
CA ILE A 125 -9.60 -10.49 1.29
C ILE A 125 -10.43 -9.21 1.20
N TYR A 126 -11.74 -9.32 1.39
CA TYR A 126 -12.61 -8.15 1.41
C TYR A 126 -13.80 -8.33 2.38
N PRO A 127 -14.05 -7.37 3.29
CA PRO A 127 -15.19 -7.45 4.20
C PRO A 127 -16.50 -7.08 3.50
N ARG A 128 -17.57 -7.80 3.80
CA ARG A 128 -18.94 -7.45 3.38
C ARG A 128 -19.89 -7.62 4.55
N SER A 129 -20.94 -6.80 4.58
CA SER A 129 -22.08 -7.01 5.48
C SER A 129 -23.23 -7.57 4.66
N SER A 130 -23.80 -8.70 5.08
CA SER A 130 -25.01 -9.26 4.51
C SER A 130 -25.98 -9.63 5.62
N LYS A 131 -27.19 -9.07 5.57
CA LYS A 131 -28.25 -9.44 6.53
C LYS A 131 -28.68 -10.89 6.35
N ASP A 132 -28.76 -11.35 5.11
CA ASP A 132 -29.24 -12.69 4.74
C ASP A 132 -28.23 -13.79 5.10
N HIS A 133 -26.95 -13.43 5.22
CA HIS A 133 -25.85 -14.37 5.50
C HIS A 133 -25.22 -14.16 6.88
N GLY A 134 -25.97 -13.65 7.86
CA GLY A 134 -25.55 -13.62 9.27
C GLY A 134 -24.65 -12.44 9.66
N GLY A 135 -24.73 -11.32 8.96
CA GLY A 135 -24.12 -10.05 9.33
C GLY A 135 -22.76 -9.79 8.69
N SER A 136 -21.75 -9.48 9.53
CA SER A 136 -20.41 -9.11 9.08
C SER A 136 -19.59 -10.32 8.66
N LEU A 137 -19.28 -10.39 7.38
CA LEU A 137 -18.53 -11.46 6.73
C LEU A 137 -17.17 -10.94 6.24
N MET A 138 -16.23 -11.87 6.10
CA MET A 138 -14.97 -11.68 5.41
C MET A 138 -14.94 -12.65 4.23
N GLY A 139 -14.81 -12.12 3.02
CA GLY A 139 -14.58 -12.93 1.83
C GLY A 139 -13.09 -13.22 1.70
N TYR A 140 -12.72 -14.50 1.72
CA TYR A 140 -11.37 -14.98 1.42
C TYR A 140 -11.41 -15.61 0.01
N SER A 141 -10.79 -14.95 -0.95
CA SER A 141 -10.76 -15.39 -2.35
C SER A 141 -9.44 -16.07 -2.66
N ILE A 142 -9.51 -17.33 -3.09
CA ILE A 142 -8.36 -18.15 -3.47
C ILE A 142 -8.30 -18.21 -5.00
N ARG A 143 -7.23 -17.66 -5.59
CA ARG A 143 -6.98 -17.62 -7.03
C ARG A 143 -5.85 -18.58 -7.41
N THR A 144 -6.20 -19.62 -8.16
CA THR A 144 -5.25 -20.54 -8.84
C THR A 144 -5.05 -20.08 -10.29
N GLU A 145 -4.48 -20.88 -11.19
CA GLU A 145 -4.36 -20.54 -12.62
C GLU A 145 -5.72 -20.49 -13.34
N GLN A 146 -6.64 -21.41 -13.02
CA GLN A 146 -7.95 -21.50 -13.67
C GLN A 146 -9.11 -21.03 -12.79
N TRP A 147 -9.00 -21.15 -11.47
CA TRP A 147 -10.16 -21.01 -10.59
C TRP A 147 -9.98 -19.86 -9.62
N ARG A 148 -11.08 -19.15 -9.37
CA ARG A 148 -11.24 -18.24 -8.24
C ARG A 148 -12.38 -18.72 -7.35
N CYS A 149 -12.07 -18.99 -6.09
CA CYS A 149 -13.05 -19.45 -5.11
C CYS A 149 -13.10 -18.50 -3.92
N THR A 150 -14.23 -17.83 -3.71
CA THR A 150 -14.43 -16.90 -2.59
C THR A 150 -15.28 -17.54 -1.50
N PHE A 151 -14.71 -17.68 -0.31
CA PHE A 151 -15.39 -18.16 0.88
C PHE A 151 -15.81 -16.99 1.75
N TRP A 152 -17.11 -16.77 1.90
CA TRP A 152 -17.66 -15.74 2.79
C TRP A 152 -17.86 -16.30 4.18
N ARG A 153 -16.86 -16.07 5.03
CA ARG A 153 -16.79 -16.59 6.38
C ARG A 153 -17.24 -15.54 7.39
N LYS A 154 -17.93 -15.95 8.45
CA LYS A 154 -18.12 -15.07 9.62
C LYS A 154 -16.75 -14.67 10.18
N ARG A 155 -16.58 -13.39 10.54
CA ARG A 155 -15.31 -12.90 11.06
C ARG A 155 -14.91 -13.69 12.31
N ASN A 156 -13.66 -14.17 12.35
CA ASN A 156 -13.09 -14.94 13.46
C ASN A 156 -13.85 -16.25 13.81
N ALA A 157 -14.61 -16.81 12.87
CA ALA A 157 -15.27 -18.11 13.02
C ALA A 157 -14.96 -19.02 11.83
N ALA A 158 -15.23 -20.32 11.95
CA ALA A 158 -15.06 -21.28 10.84
C ALA A 158 -16.26 -21.26 9.86
N ASP A 159 -17.38 -20.66 10.27
CA ASP A 159 -18.65 -20.73 9.56
C ASP A 159 -18.56 -20.02 8.20
N ILE A 160 -18.69 -20.78 7.13
CA ILE A 160 -18.80 -20.29 5.76
C ILE A 160 -20.30 -20.17 5.45
N GLY A 161 -20.77 -18.93 5.29
CA GLY A 161 -22.18 -18.66 5.00
C GLY A 161 -22.51 -18.75 3.51
N PHE A 162 -21.53 -18.43 2.65
CA PHE A 162 -21.69 -18.43 1.21
C PHE A 162 -20.37 -18.73 0.51
N THR A 163 -20.43 -19.36 -0.67
CA THR A 163 -19.25 -19.67 -1.48
C THR A 163 -19.53 -19.31 -2.93
N GLU A 164 -18.53 -18.72 -3.57
CA GLU A 164 -18.53 -18.40 -5.00
C GLU A 164 -17.37 -19.13 -5.65
N LEU A 165 -17.59 -19.70 -6.84
CA LEU A 165 -16.56 -20.34 -7.65
C LEU A 165 -16.72 -19.87 -9.09
N TYR A 166 -15.65 -19.36 -9.69
CA TYR A 166 -15.60 -18.89 -11.07
C TYR A 166 -14.48 -19.59 -11.84
N ASP A 167 -14.76 -19.91 -13.10
CA ASP A 167 -13.78 -20.43 -14.07
C ASP A 167 -13.20 -19.26 -14.85
N GLU A 168 -11.96 -18.91 -14.54
CA GLU A 168 -11.27 -17.74 -15.09
C GLU A 168 -10.77 -17.95 -16.53
N GLN A 169 -10.82 -19.19 -17.04
CA GLN A 169 -10.48 -19.49 -18.43
C GLN A 169 -11.72 -19.44 -19.32
N ASN A 170 -12.82 -20.05 -18.87
CA ASN A 170 -14.04 -20.15 -19.67
C ASN A 170 -15.04 -19.01 -19.42
N ASP A 171 -14.94 -18.32 -18.28
CA ASP A 171 -15.77 -17.19 -17.88
C ASP A 171 -14.90 -16.10 -17.19
N PRO A 172 -13.99 -15.44 -17.94
CA PRO A 172 -13.05 -14.45 -17.39
C PRO A 172 -13.72 -13.18 -16.83
N ASN A 173 -15.03 -13.03 -17.03
CA ASN A 173 -15.82 -11.93 -16.46
C ASN A 173 -16.64 -12.39 -15.23
N GLU A 174 -16.40 -13.60 -14.72
CA GLU A 174 -16.99 -14.12 -13.48
C GLU A 174 -18.52 -13.97 -13.41
N THR A 175 -19.20 -14.27 -14.52
CA THR A 175 -20.64 -14.06 -14.68
C THR A 175 -21.48 -15.21 -14.14
N VAL A 176 -20.90 -16.42 -14.02
CA VAL A 176 -21.61 -17.63 -13.58
C VAL A 176 -20.95 -18.22 -12.34
N ASN A 177 -21.64 -18.17 -11.20
CA ASN A 177 -21.18 -18.86 -9.99
C ASN A 177 -21.43 -20.37 -10.11
N LEU A 178 -20.35 -21.15 -10.04
CA LEU A 178 -20.32 -22.60 -10.20
C LEU A 178 -20.34 -23.36 -8.86
N ALA A 179 -20.33 -22.67 -7.72
CA ALA A 179 -20.12 -23.28 -6.40
C ALA A 179 -21.19 -24.31 -6.00
N THR A 180 -22.39 -24.24 -6.57
CA THR A 180 -23.50 -25.16 -6.26
C THR A 180 -23.49 -26.44 -7.09
N LYS A 181 -22.60 -26.56 -8.09
CA LYS A 181 -22.54 -27.71 -8.97
C LYS A 181 -21.77 -28.87 -8.31
N PRO A 182 -22.35 -30.09 -8.20
CA PRO A 182 -21.72 -31.21 -7.49
C PRO A 182 -20.34 -31.60 -8.00
N GLU A 183 -20.08 -31.46 -9.30
CA GLU A 183 -18.80 -31.78 -9.94
C GLU A 183 -17.61 -30.94 -9.39
N HIS A 184 -17.87 -29.78 -8.78
CA HIS A 184 -16.84 -28.92 -8.23
C HIS A 184 -16.61 -29.10 -6.72
N ALA A 185 -17.35 -29.99 -6.05
CA ALA A 185 -17.26 -30.16 -4.60
C ALA A 185 -15.84 -30.53 -4.13
N ALA A 186 -15.16 -31.44 -4.83
CA ALA A 186 -13.79 -31.85 -4.49
C ALA A 186 -12.78 -30.71 -4.69
N LEU A 187 -12.96 -29.90 -5.73
CA LEU A 187 -12.13 -28.73 -6.00
C LEU A 187 -12.31 -27.69 -4.88
N ILE A 188 -13.55 -27.36 -4.52
CA ILE A 188 -13.86 -26.39 -3.45
C ILE A 188 -13.21 -26.83 -2.13
N GLU A 189 -13.33 -28.11 -1.76
CA GLU A 189 -12.70 -28.63 -0.54
C GLU A 189 -11.16 -28.63 -0.63
N SER A 190 -10.55 -28.77 -1.81
CA SER A 190 -9.12 -28.56 -1.96
C SER A 190 -8.71 -27.09 -1.77
N LEU A 191 -9.47 -26.14 -2.32
CA LEU A 191 -9.18 -24.71 -2.25
C LEU A 191 -9.37 -24.16 -0.84
N LYS A 192 -10.35 -24.70 -0.11
CA LYS A 192 -10.64 -24.37 1.29
C LYS A 192 -9.46 -24.60 2.23
N LYS A 193 -8.52 -25.50 1.88
CA LYS A 193 -7.29 -25.75 2.65
C LYS A 193 -6.35 -24.54 2.69
N HIS A 194 -6.51 -23.59 1.77
CA HIS A 194 -5.74 -22.34 1.74
C HIS A 194 -6.36 -21.22 2.58
N LEU A 195 -7.51 -21.46 3.24
CA LEU A 195 -8.08 -20.47 4.14
C LEU A 195 -7.15 -20.20 5.33
N PRO A 196 -6.98 -18.92 5.71
CA PRO A 196 -6.21 -18.61 6.90
C PRO A 196 -6.92 -19.16 8.14
N PRO A 197 -6.16 -19.55 9.18
CA PRO A 197 -6.71 -20.13 10.39
C PRO A 197 -7.75 -19.21 11.04
N VAL A 198 -8.74 -19.81 11.70
CA VAL A 198 -9.76 -19.08 12.46
C VAL A 198 -9.09 -18.32 13.60
N GLY A 199 -9.49 -17.07 13.83
CA GLY A 199 -8.86 -16.21 14.83
C GLY A 199 -7.48 -15.69 14.42
N SER A 200 -7.07 -15.85 13.15
CA SER A 200 -6.02 -15.01 12.57
C SER A 200 -6.54 -13.57 12.52
N ASP A 201 -6.31 -12.85 13.61
CA ASP A 201 -6.48 -11.42 13.62
C ASP A 201 -5.46 -10.82 12.64
N PHE A 202 -5.87 -10.64 11.37
CA PHE A 202 -5.43 -9.53 10.53
C PHE A 202 -6.09 -8.22 10.99
N ALA A 203 -6.60 -8.16 12.23
CA ALA A 203 -6.67 -6.87 12.90
C ALA A 203 -5.24 -6.33 12.85
N PRO A 204 -4.99 -5.15 12.27
CA PRO A 204 -3.72 -4.50 12.56
C PRO A 204 -3.65 -4.49 14.08
N LYS A 205 -2.69 -5.22 14.66
CA LYS A 205 -2.29 -4.97 16.04
C LYS A 205 -2.21 -3.45 16.09
N LYS A 206 -2.93 -2.80 17.02
CA LYS A 206 -2.71 -1.36 17.24
C LYS A 206 -1.21 -1.24 17.38
N ILE A 207 -0.57 -0.75 16.33
CA ILE A 207 0.87 -0.62 16.31
C ILE A 207 1.06 0.47 17.35
N GLY A 208 1.39 0.09 18.58
CA GLY A 208 1.85 1.02 19.57
C GLY A 208 2.91 1.83 18.85
N LYS A 209 2.69 3.15 18.73
CA LYS A 209 3.40 4.06 17.84
C LYS A 209 4.80 3.51 17.53
N VAL A 210 4.99 2.93 16.34
CA VAL A 210 6.35 2.56 15.91
C VAL A 210 7.14 3.85 16.02
N ALA A 211 8.13 3.85 16.89
CA ALA A 211 9.04 4.96 17.01
C ALA A 211 9.62 5.14 15.61
N LYS A 212 9.24 6.23 14.93
CA LYS A 212 9.92 6.67 13.72
C LYS A 212 11.38 6.91 14.10
N THR A 213 12.23 5.90 13.97
CA THR A 213 13.66 6.03 13.71
C THR A 213 13.83 6.36 12.23
N VAL A 214 13.26 7.49 11.83
CA VAL A 214 13.87 8.28 10.78
C VAL A 214 14.84 9.17 11.55
N SER A 215 16.13 9.04 11.25
CA SER A 215 17.18 9.95 11.67
C SER A 215 16.94 11.34 11.04
N GLY A 216 15.87 12.00 11.46
CA GLY A 216 15.71 13.43 11.39
C GLY A 216 15.77 13.90 12.83
N SER A 217 16.75 14.74 13.15
CA SER A 217 16.92 15.41 14.44
C SER A 217 15.58 15.87 15.02
N LYS A 218 14.98 15.07 15.90
CA LYS A 218 13.84 15.49 16.72
C LYS A 218 14.43 16.30 17.86
N SER A 219 14.22 17.61 17.81
CA SER A 219 14.48 18.51 18.93
C SER A 219 13.87 17.92 20.22
N LYS A 220 14.68 17.76 21.27
CA LYS A 220 14.27 17.25 22.57
C LYS A 220 13.00 18.00 23.07
N GLY A 221 11.98 17.26 23.49
CA GLY A 221 10.89 17.78 24.32
C GLY A 221 9.69 18.43 23.62
N TYR A 222 9.28 17.99 22.43
CA TYR A 222 8.01 18.45 21.84
C TYR A 222 6.80 17.76 22.51
N ASP A 223 6.12 18.49 23.39
CA ASP A 223 4.76 18.17 23.86
C ASP A 223 3.73 18.96 23.03
N PRO A 224 2.85 18.28 22.26
CA PRO A 224 1.85 18.94 21.43
C PRO A 224 0.84 19.79 22.23
N ASN A 225 0.67 19.50 23.53
CA ASN A 225 -0.25 20.22 24.42
C ASN A 225 0.46 21.31 25.25
N GLU A 226 1.75 21.54 25.05
CA GLU A 226 2.51 22.58 25.76
C GLU A 226 1.94 23.98 25.47
N PRO A 227 1.56 24.76 26.50
CA PRO A 227 1.18 26.16 26.36
C PRO A 227 2.23 26.99 25.61
N ARG A 228 1.79 27.93 24.77
CA ARG A 228 2.69 28.68 23.85
C ARG A 228 3.71 29.55 24.58
N ASP A 229 3.35 30.07 25.75
CA ASP A 229 4.23 30.81 26.65
C ASP A 229 5.37 29.92 27.15
N LYS A 230 5.05 28.72 27.65
CA LYS A 230 6.06 27.73 28.08
C LYS A 230 6.93 27.27 26.91
N ARG A 231 6.33 27.09 25.74
CA ARG A 231 7.06 26.74 24.51
C ARG A 231 8.04 27.82 24.09
N TYR A 232 7.65 29.09 24.17
CA TYR A 232 8.54 30.21 23.87
C TYR A 232 9.72 30.24 24.85
N ASP A 233 9.46 30.16 26.15
CA ASP A 233 10.49 30.22 27.19
C ASP A 233 11.47 29.04 27.11
N ARG A 234 10.99 27.86 26.68
CA ARG A 234 11.81 26.67 26.46
C ARG A 234 12.69 26.77 25.22
N LEU A 235 12.16 27.28 24.11
CA LEU A 235 12.89 27.39 22.85
C LEU A 235 13.85 28.59 22.82
N TYR A 236 13.51 29.66 23.54
CA TYR A 236 14.18 30.94 23.48
C TYR A 236 14.40 31.54 24.88
N PRO A 237 15.12 30.84 25.78
CA PRO A 237 15.26 31.24 27.16
C PRO A 237 15.91 32.64 27.28
N GLY A 238 15.24 33.54 28.01
CA GLY A 238 15.74 34.89 28.29
C GLY A 238 15.67 35.88 27.12
N LYS A 239 15.03 35.53 25.99
CA LYS A 239 14.93 36.44 24.83
C LYS A 239 13.60 37.22 24.80
N PRO A 240 13.61 38.56 24.90
CA PRO A 240 12.38 39.36 24.85
C PRO A 240 11.77 39.43 23.43
N LYS A 241 12.61 39.34 22.39
CA LYS A 241 12.21 39.28 20.98
C LYS A 241 13.19 38.45 20.15
N LEU A 242 12.77 38.00 18.98
CA LEU A 242 13.53 37.11 18.10
C LEU A 242 13.72 37.73 16.72
N THR A 243 14.93 37.70 16.19
CA THR A 243 15.18 37.86 14.75
C THR A 243 14.71 36.61 13.99
N GLU A 244 14.55 36.71 12.67
CA GLU A 244 14.19 35.56 11.80
C GLU A 244 15.16 34.39 12.00
N ALA A 245 16.47 34.67 12.03
CA ALA A 245 17.49 33.64 12.22
C ALA A 245 17.38 32.92 13.57
N GLU A 246 17.14 33.68 14.65
CA GLU A 246 16.97 33.12 16.00
C GLU A 246 15.69 32.30 16.11
N TYR A 247 14.59 32.79 15.53
CA TYR A 247 13.34 32.04 15.45
C TYR A 247 13.55 30.72 14.72
N LEU A 248 14.13 30.75 13.51
CA LEU A 248 14.38 29.57 12.70
C LEU A 248 15.31 28.56 13.38
N ALA A 249 16.30 29.02 14.16
CA ALA A 249 17.20 28.14 14.90
C ALA A 249 16.45 27.29 15.96
N GLY A 250 15.40 27.85 16.58
CA GLY A 250 14.55 27.13 17.55
C GLY A 250 13.46 26.25 16.93
N GLN A 251 13.19 26.36 15.62
CA GLN A 251 12.17 25.56 14.94
C GLN A 251 12.74 24.24 14.39
N GLY A 252 12.12 23.11 14.77
CA GLY A 252 12.32 21.82 14.11
C GLY A 252 11.45 21.68 12.85
N GLY A 253 11.89 20.86 11.89
CA GLY A 253 11.14 20.62 10.64
C GLY A 253 11.56 21.53 9.48
N ASP A 254 10.65 21.72 8.51
CA ASP A 254 10.89 22.48 7.28
C ASP A 254 11.11 23.98 7.56
N LYS A 255 12.27 24.48 7.13
CA LYS A 255 12.68 25.88 7.32
C LYS A 255 11.87 26.86 6.47
N ALA A 256 11.34 26.44 5.32
CA ALA A 256 10.51 27.28 4.46
C ALA A 256 9.14 27.56 5.11
N GLU A 257 8.51 26.54 5.70
CA GLU A 257 7.28 26.72 6.45
C GLU A 257 7.49 27.57 7.71
N ALA A 258 8.59 27.36 8.42
CA ALA A 258 8.94 28.15 9.60
C ALA A 258 9.13 29.63 9.23
N LYS A 259 9.80 29.93 8.12
CA LYS A 259 9.95 31.30 7.61
C LYS A 259 8.60 31.94 7.28
N ALA A 260 7.69 31.21 6.64
CA ALA A 260 6.34 31.70 6.37
C ALA A 260 5.53 31.99 7.65
N ARG A 261 5.78 31.25 8.74
CA ARG A 261 5.16 31.53 10.06
C ARG A 261 5.77 32.75 10.73
N PHE A 262 7.07 32.97 10.62
CA PHE A 262 7.74 34.16 11.15
C PHE A 262 7.09 35.44 10.62
N VAL A 263 6.89 35.53 9.30
CA VAL A 263 6.24 36.67 8.64
C VAL A 263 4.79 36.89 9.10
N LYS A 264 4.10 35.84 9.56
CA LYS A 264 2.73 35.95 10.10
C LYS A 264 2.70 36.34 11.58
N LEU A 265 3.78 36.09 12.31
CA LEU A 265 3.91 36.38 13.73
C LEU A 265 4.33 37.82 13.96
N ASP A 266 5.21 38.34 13.10
CA ASP A 266 5.65 39.74 13.07
C ASP A 266 4.48 40.62 12.58
N GLY A 267 3.65 41.06 13.53
CA GLY A 267 2.38 41.73 13.25
C GLY A 267 2.55 43.20 12.93
N ASP A 268 3.57 43.82 13.52
CA ASP A 268 3.94 45.23 13.29
C ASP A 268 4.97 45.41 12.16
N LYS A 269 5.51 44.30 11.63
CA LYS A 269 6.46 44.24 10.51
C LYS A 269 7.78 44.93 10.83
N ASP A 270 8.19 44.91 12.10
CA ASP A 270 9.45 45.49 12.56
C ASP A 270 10.66 44.57 12.31
N GLY A 271 10.42 43.35 11.79
CA GLY A 271 11.44 42.34 11.51
C GLY A 271 11.80 41.47 12.71
N PHE A 272 11.06 41.59 13.81
CA PHE A 272 11.19 40.79 15.02
C PHE A 272 9.87 40.11 15.37
N VAL A 273 9.96 39.05 16.18
CA VAL A 273 8.80 38.45 16.83
C VAL A 273 8.99 38.55 18.33
N THR A 274 8.11 39.30 18.98
CA THR A 274 8.07 39.41 20.44
C THR A 274 7.45 38.16 21.07
N ARG A 275 7.69 37.96 22.37
CA ARG A 275 7.06 36.88 23.15
C ARG A 275 5.53 36.94 23.06
N ASP A 276 4.96 38.14 23.11
CA ASP A 276 3.51 38.32 23.11
C ASP A 276 2.89 38.01 21.74
N GLU A 277 3.54 38.41 20.64
CA GLU A 277 3.14 38.03 19.29
C GLU A 277 3.21 36.51 19.06
N PHE A 278 4.28 35.89 19.55
CA PHE A 278 4.42 34.44 19.51
C PHE A 278 3.29 33.73 20.26
N ILE A 279 2.87 34.25 21.42
CA ILE A 279 1.77 33.68 22.22
C ILE A 279 0.41 33.96 21.57
N GLY A 280 0.19 35.16 21.04
CA GLY A 280 -1.10 35.67 20.58
C GLY A 280 -1.66 35.00 19.31
N SER A 281 -0.81 34.48 18.43
CA SER A 281 -1.26 33.89 17.15
C SER A 281 -2.07 32.58 17.25
N GLY A 282 -2.24 32.02 18.45
CA GLY A 282 -3.04 30.81 18.69
C GLY A 282 -4.52 31.02 19.00
N LYS A 283 -5.02 32.27 18.98
CA LYS A 283 -6.41 32.63 19.34
C LYS A 283 -7.33 32.94 18.14
N LYS A 284 -7.02 32.43 16.94
CA LYS A 284 -7.92 32.50 15.78
C LYS A 284 -8.15 31.12 15.19
#